data_AF-A0A4Y2KMN6-F1
#
_entry.id   AF-A0A4Y2KMN6-F1
#
_cell.length_a   1.000
_cell.length_b   1.000
_cell.length_c   1.000
_cell.angle_alpha   90.00
_cell.angle_beta   90.00
_cell.angle_gamma   90.00
#
_symmetry.space_group_name_H-M   'P 1'
#
loop_
_entity.id
_entity.type
_entity.pdbx_description
1 polymer ?
#
loop_
_entity_poly.entity_id
_entity_poly.type
_entity_poly.pdbx_seq_one_letter_code
_entity_poly.pdbx_strand_id
1 'polypeptide(L)'
;MAAGLSGTMRAAIEKAADYAANRQQFGNKICSYSTIQEKLFRMCMLHYVTESMAYMVSGNMDRGYVDFQLEAAISKVYASEAAWYVVDEAIQILDDMGFMRSAGLERVLRDLRIFRIFEGTNDILRLFIALTGIQLTGSHLNKLQKAFKNPTANLGFILEEGFRRAKRVIGLSSPPSLSDHIHPKFSDSGAVLSTCIEAFGVCVEEVLIKHGKNIVMRSNRLTSASCLSKYEVLPVFSAFQLPSLDSKKKEKGSDDHPFQSQGGPDCVRYRFFNTRILMDHLDSFTSSQLG
;
A
#
# COMPACT_ATOMS: atom_id res chain seq x y z
N MET A 1 10.17 -9.72 -6.14
CA MET A 1 9.70 -8.96 -7.32
C MET A 1 9.71 -7.43 -7.10
N ALA A 2 8.97 -6.88 -6.14
CA ALA A 2 8.82 -5.42 -5.96
C ALA A 2 10.15 -4.65 -5.84
N ALA A 3 11.12 -5.17 -5.07
CA ALA A 3 12.45 -4.57 -4.94
C ALA A 3 13.19 -4.43 -6.29
N GLY A 4 13.16 -5.48 -7.13
CA GLY A 4 13.81 -5.43 -8.45
C GLY A 4 13.12 -4.45 -9.42
N LEU A 5 11.79 -4.38 -9.36
CA LEU A 5 11.01 -3.44 -10.16
C LEU A 5 11.19 -1.99 -9.70
N SER A 6 11.40 -1.73 -8.41
CA SER A 6 11.78 -0.40 -7.90
C SER A 6 13.09 0.06 -8.54
N GLY A 7 14.13 -0.78 -8.56
CA GLY A 7 15.38 -0.45 -9.27
C GLY A 7 15.18 -0.14 -10.76
N THR A 8 14.28 -0.88 -11.41
CA THR A 8 13.94 -0.65 -12.84
C THR A 8 13.26 0.71 -13.03
N MET A 9 12.30 1.05 -12.17
CA MET A 9 11.63 2.35 -12.21
C MET A 9 12.60 3.50 -11.97
N ARG A 10 13.49 3.38 -10.98
CA ARG A 10 14.51 4.39 -10.69
C ARG A 10 15.36 4.70 -11.92
N ALA A 11 15.89 3.68 -12.59
CA ALA A 11 16.70 3.86 -13.79
C ALA A 11 15.93 4.50 -14.95
N ALA A 12 14.64 4.14 -15.13
CA ALA A 12 13.80 4.75 -16.16
C ALA A 12 13.48 6.22 -15.85
N ILE A 13 13.22 6.56 -14.59
CA ILE A 13 12.99 7.93 -14.12
C ILE A 13 14.24 8.79 -14.32
N GLU A 14 15.41 8.30 -13.92
CA GLU A 14 16.69 9.01 -14.10
C GLU A 14 16.90 9.36 -15.58
N LYS A 15 16.71 8.38 -16.47
CA LYS A 15 16.82 8.59 -17.92
C LYS A 15 15.80 9.60 -18.47
N ALA A 16 14.55 9.53 -18.02
CA ALA A 16 13.49 10.46 -18.44
C ALA A 16 13.76 11.88 -17.93
N ALA A 17 14.20 12.03 -16.68
CA ALA A 17 14.53 13.31 -16.08
C ALA A 17 15.74 13.96 -16.77
N ASP A 18 16.79 13.19 -17.05
CA ASP A 18 17.98 13.66 -17.78
C ASP A 18 17.62 14.14 -19.18
N TYR A 19 16.79 13.38 -19.90
CA TYR A 19 16.31 13.80 -21.21
C TYR A 19 15.49 15.09 -21.12
N ALA A 20 14.57 15.16 -20.16
CA ALA A 20 13.71 16.33 -19.96
C ALA A 20 14.48 17.61 -19.59
N ALA A 21 15.57 17.47 -18.83
CA ALA A 21 16.42 18.59 -18.42
C ALA A 21 17.31 19.12 -19.55
N ASN A 22 17.55 18.33 -20.60
CA ASN A 22 18.46 18.69 -21.70
C ASN A 22 17.74 19.02 -23.01
N ARG A 23 16.60 18.38 -23.28
CA ARG A 23 15.83 18.60 -24.51
C ARG A 23 15.15 19.97 -24.51
N GLN A 24 15.31 20.72 -25.59
CA GLN A 24 14.62 22.00 -25.81
C GLN A 24 13.61 21.88 -26.95
N GLN A 25 12.40 22.38 -26.73
CA GLN A 25 11.32 22.51 -27.70
C GLN A 25 10.57 23.81 -27.41
N PHE A 26 10.00 24.44 -28.44
CA PHE A 26 9.25 25.69 -28.32
C PHE A 26 9.98 26.77 -27.48
N GLY A 27 11.31 26.86 -27.64
CA GLY A 27 12.15 27.87 -26.99
C GLY A 27 12.52 27.61 -25.52
N ASN A 28 12.05 26.52 -24.90
CA ASN A 28 12.36 26.18 -23.51
C ASN A 28 12.77 24.72 -23.35
N LYS A 29 13.39 24.39 -22.20
CA LYS A 29 13.63 22.99 -21.82
C LYS A 29 12.31 22.29 -21.53
N ILE A 30 12.15 21.04 -21.95
CA ILE A 30 10.84 20.38 -21.81
C ILE A 30 10.44 20.15 -20.34
N CYS A 31 11.41 20.11 -19.41
CA CYS A 31 11.15 20.07 -17.97
C CYS A 31 10.39 21.30 -17.41
N SER A 32 10.31 22.41 -18.16
CA SER A 32 9.53 23.59 -17.72
C SER A 32 8.02 23.44 -17.98
N TYR A 33 7.60 22.47 -18.79
CA TYR A 33 6.19 22.26 -19.09
C TYR A 33 5.50 21.44 -18.02
N SER A 34 4.33 21.90 -17.57
CA SER A 34 3.54 21.26 -16.51
C SER A 34 3.20 19.80 -16.84
N THR A 35 2.91 19.49 -18.10
CA THR A 35 2.61 18.11 -18.53
C THR A 35 3.78 17.15 -18.30
N ILE A 36 5.02 17.60 -18.52
CA ILE A 36 6.22 16.79 -18.26
C ILE A 36 6.48 16.68 -16.76
N GLN A 37 6.29 17.77 -16.02
CA GLN A 37 6.41 17.78 -14.57
C GLN A 37 5.41 16.83 -13.90
N GLU A 38 4.16 16.81 -14.36
CA GLU A 38 3.12 15.90 -13.86
C GLU A 38 3.48 14.43 -14.12
N LYS A 39 3.98 14.11 -15.31
CA LYS A 39 4.46 12.74 -15.63
C LYS A 39 5.60 12.33 -14.71
N LEU A 40 6.65 13.15 -14.60
CA LEU A 40 7.80 12.87 -13.72
C LEU A 40 7.36 12.74 -12.26
N PHE A 41 6.49 13.63 -11.79
CA PHE A 41 5.94 13.57 -10.43
C PHE A 41 5.19 12.25 -10.18
N ARG A 42 4.30 11.87 -11.08
CA ARG A 42 3.55 10.61 -10.98
C ARG A 42 4.47 9.39 -11.03
N MET A 43 5.49 9.39 -11.90
CA MET A 43 6.48 8.32 -11.96
C MET A 43 7.23 8.18 -10.64
N CYS A 44 7.69 9.30 -10.06
CA CYS A 44 8.36 9.33 -8.76
C CYS A 44 7.46 8.84 -7.62
N MET A 45 6.18 9.24 -7.60
CA MET A 45 5.22 8.75 -6.59
C MET A 45 5.06 7.22 -6.65
N LEU A 46 4.85 6.67 -7.84
CA LEU A 46 4.69 5.23 -8.06
C LEU A 46 5.96 4.45 -7.65
N HIS A 47 7.12 4.99 -7.98
CA HIS A 47 8.41 4.44 -7.54
C HIS A 47 8.51 4.42 -6.02
N TYR A 48 8.24 5.55 -5.36
CA TYR A 48 8.35 5.69 -3.91
C TYR A 48 7.42 4.71 -3.16
N VAL A 49 6.16 4.59 -3.61
CA VAL A 49 5.21 3.62 -3.04
C VAL A 49 5.74 2.20 -3.20
N THR A 50 6.25 1.86 -4.38
CA THR A 50 6.76 0.50 -4.66
C THR A 50 7.99 0.16 -3.82
N GLU A 51 8.95 1.08 -3.72
CA GLU A 51 10.16 0.92 -2.90
C GLU A 51 9.77 0.74 -1.43
N SER A 52 8.87 1.60 -0.93
CA SER A 52 8.34 1.54 0.43
C SER A 52 7.68 0.18 0.73
N MET A 53 6.83 -0.32 -0.18
CA MET A 53 6.21 -1.64 -0.04
C MET A 53 7.25 -2.77 0.01
N ALA A 54 8.26 -2.73 -0.87
CA ALA A 54 9.28 -3.77 -0.94
C ALA A 54 10.09 -3.87 0.37
N TYR A 55 10.53 -2.73 0.91
CA TYR A 55 11.28 -2.69 2.17
C TYR A 55 10.41 -2.95 3.40
N MET A 56 9.13 -2.56 3.38
CA MET A 56 8.19 -2.89 4.45
C MET A 56 7.96 -4.41 4.53
N VAL A 57 7.72 -5.09 3.41
CA VAL A 57 7.46 -6.54 3.39
C VAL A 57 8.71 -7.31 3.81
N SER A 58 9.88 -6.99 3.24
CA SER A 58 11.13 -7.63 3.65
C SER A 58 11.47 -7.38 5.12
N GLY A 59 11.30 -6.14 5.60
CA GLY A 59 11.48 -5.81 7.01
C GLY A 59 10.52 -6.57 7.95
N ASN A 60 9.30 -6.86 7.51
CA ASN A 60 8.38 -7.73 8.26
C ASN A 60 8.87 -9.19 8.29
N MET A 61 9.38 -9.70 7.17
CA MET A 61 9.92 -11.06 7.08
C MET A 61 11.14 -11.23 8.00
N ASP A 62 12.07 -10.27 7.99
CA ASP A 62 13.28 -10.30 8.81
C ASP A 62 12.98 -10.29 10.33
N ARG A 63 11.84 -9.73 10.71
CA ARG A 63 11.35 -9.71 12.12
C ARG A 63 10.64 -10.99 12.54
N GLY A 64 10.51 -11.97 11.64
CA GLY A 64 9.80 -13.22 11.91
C GLY A 64 8.28 -13.10 11.91
N TYR A 65 7.71 -12.07 11.30
CA TYR A 65 6.26 -12.07 11.07
C TYR A 65 5.90 -13.19 10.08
N VAL A 66 4.89 -13.99 10.43
CA VAL A 66 4.46 -15.14 9.63
C VAL A 66 3.29 -14.81 8.68
N ASP A 67 2.53 -13.77 8.99
CA ASP A 67 1.39 -13.31 8.19
C ASP A 67 1.78 -12.08 7.36
N PHE A 68 2.35 -12.31 6.17
CA PHE A 68 2.69 -11.25 5.20
C PHE A 68 2.21 -11.54 3.76
N GLN A 69 1.37 -12.58 3.60
CA GLN A 69 0.94 -13.06 2.28
C GLN A 69 0.09 -12.05 1.51
N LEU A 70 -0.73 -11.25 2.21
CA LEU A 70 -1.58 -10.22 1.58
C LEU A 70 -0.71 -9.05 1.08
N GLU A 71 0.24 -8.63 1.89
CA GLU A 71 1.17 -7.53 1.66
C GLU A 71 2.13 -7.88 0.52
N ALA A 72 2.62 -9.12 0.50
CA ALA A 72 3.40 -9.65 -0.60
C ALA A 72 2.60 -9.65 -1.92
N ALA A 73 1.35 -10.14 -1.91
CA ALA A 73 0.50 -10.13 -3.09
C ALA A 73 0.17 -8.71 -3.58
N ILE A 74 -0.16 -7.78 -2.67
CA ILE A 74 -0.41 -6.36 -2.98
C ILE A 74 0.84 -5.74 -3.60
N SER A 75 2.00 -5.91 -2.97
CA SER A 75 3.27 -5.35 -3.46
C SER A 75 3.64 -5.86 -4.84
N LYS A 76 3.39 -7.15 -5.14
CA LYS A 76 3.65 -7.76 -6.45
C LYS A 76 2.77 -7.13 -7.52
N VAL A 77 1.45 -7.10 -7.29
CA VAL A 77 0.50 -6.53 -8.25
C VAL A 77 0.82 -5.06 -8.50
N TYR A 78 0.99 -4.28 -7.43
CA TYR A 78 1.27 -2.86 -7.51
C TYR A 78 2.58 -2.58 -8.25
N ALA A 79 3.68 -3.20 -7.84
CA ALA A 79 4.99 -2.96 -8.43
C ALA A 79 5.03 -3.28 -9.93
N SER A 80 4.37 -4.36 -10.36
CA SER A 80 4.34 -4.77 -11.76
C SER A 80 3.58 -3.80 -12.67
N GLU A 81 2.54 -3.15 -12.15
CA GLU A 81 1.74 -2.18 -12.91
C GLU A 81 2.34 -0.77 -12.84
N ALA A 82 2.89 -0.39 -11.67
CA ALA A 82 3.65 0.83 -11.48
C ALA A 82 4.87 0.86 -12.42
N ALA A 83 5.66 -0.22 -12.45
CA ALA A 83 6.83 -0.29 -13.32
C ALA A 83 6.48 -0.23 -14.80
N TRP A 84 5.38 -0.88 -15.20
CA TRP A 84 4.86 -0.78 -16.56
C TRP A 84 4.54 0.67 -16.93
N TYR A 85 3.76 1.37 -16.07
CA TYR A 85 3.40 2.77 -16.30
C TYR A 85 4.62 3.68 -16.35
N VAL A 86 5.58 3.52 -15.43
CA VAL A 86 6.77 4.36 -15.36
C VAL A 86 7.63 4.21 -16.62
N VAL A 87 7.84 2.99 -17.11
CA VAL A 87 8.67 2.79 -18.32
C VAL A 87 7.94 3.26 -19.58
N ASP A 88 6.61 3.08 -19.65
CA ASP A 88 5.79 3.60 -20.74
C ASP A 88 5.86 5.14 -20.81
N GLU A 89 5.70 5.81 -19.67
CA GLU A 89 5.82 7.28 -19.58
C GLU A 89 7.25 7.77 -19.83
N ALA A 90 8.27 7.01 -19.42
CA ALA A 90 9.66 7.33 -19.75
C ALA A 90 9.87 7.31 -21.27
N ILE A 91 9.34 6.31 -21.98
CA ILE A 91 9.37 6.26 -23.45
C ILE A 91 8.64 7.48 -24.02
N GLN A 92 7.47 7.82 -23.49
CA GLN A 92 6.68 8.96 -23.95
C GLN A 92 7.41 10.31 -23.76
N ILE A 93 8.17 10.48 -22.67
CA ILE A 93 8.99 11.68 -22.42
C ILE A 93 10.18 11.76 -23.38
N LEU A 94 10.80 10.62 -23.68
CA LEU A 94 11.89 10.53 -24.64
C LEU A 94 11.41 10.67 -26.09
N ASP A 95 10.12 10.51 -26.33
CA ASP A 95 9.46 10.57 -27.65
C ASP A 95 10.06 9.53 -28.62
N ASP A 96 10.38 9.92 -29.85
CA ASP A 96 10.96 9.07 -30.88
C ASP A 96 12.22 8.32 -30.41
N MET A 97 13.07 8.98 -29.61
CA MET A 97 14.27 8.36 -29.04
C MET A 97 13.92 7.21 -28.07
N GLY A 98 12.79 7.29 -27.37
CA GLY A 98 12.32 6.25 -26.45
C GLY A 98 11.99 4.94 -27.18
N PHE A 99 11.54 5.04 -28.44
CA PHE A 99 11.26 3.89 -29.30
C PHE A 99 12.54 3.26 -29.90
N MET A 100 13.65 4.00 -29.91
CA MET A 100 14.90 3.50 -30.48
C MET A 100 15.61 2.48 -29.58
N ARG A 101 16.19 1.44 -30.19
CA ARG A 101 16.98 0.42 -29.47
C ARG A 101 18.17 0.99 -28.71
N SER A 102 18.75 2.10 -29.18
CA SER A 102 19.86 2.79 -28.52
C SER A 102 19.49 3.32 -27.13
N ALA A 103 18.22 3.70 -26.92
CA ALA A 103 17.74 4.11 -25.61
C ALA A 103 17.53 2.91 -24.67
N GLY A 104 17.32 1.70 -25.19
CA GLY A 104 17.16 0.48 -24.39
C GLY A 104 15.88 0.41 -23.54
N LEU A 105 15.04 1.46 -23.52
CA LEU A 105 13.75 1.46 -22.80
C LEU A 105 12.74 0.50 -23.44
N GLU A 106 12.75 0.37 -24.77
CA GLU A 106 11.89 -0.61 -25.47
C GLU A 106 12.13 -2.04 -24.98
N ARG A 107 13.40 -2.38 -24.70
CA ARG A 107 13.78 -3.69 -24.15
C ARG A 107 13.20 -3.88 -22.76
N VAL A 108 13.39 -2.88 -21.89
CA VAL A 108 12.85 -2.90 -20.53
C VAL A 108 11.33 -3.03 -20.55
N LEU A 109 10.63 -2.30 -21.42
CA LEU A 109 9.17 -2.39 -21.53
C LEU A 109 8.72 -3.80 -21.93
N ARG A 110 9.40 -4.43 -22.91
CA ARG A 110 9.14 -5.82 -23.29
C ARG A 110 9.38 -6.78 -22.12
N ASP A 111 10.49 -6.61 -21.41
CA ASP A 111 10.85 -7.44 -20.26
C ASP A 111 9.83 -7.30 -19.13
N LEU A 112 9.28 -6.10 -18.91
CA LEU A 112 8.28 -5.83 -17.87
C LEU A 112 6.94 -6.54 -18.11
N ARG A 113 6.61 -6.90 -19.36
CA ARG A 113 5.29 -7.46 -19.68
C ARG A 113 4.99 -8.75 -18.93
N ILE A 114 6.01 -9.59 -18.71
CA ILE A 114 5.87 -10.88 -18.04
C ILE A 114 5.57 -10.72 -16.54
N PHE A 115 5.97 -9.62 -15.92
CA PHE A 115 5.84 -9.41 -14.48
C PHE A 115 4.38 -9.29 -14.01
N ARG A 116 3.47 -8.94 -14.91
CA ARG A 116 2.02 -8.93 -14.66
C ARG A 116 1.37 -10.33 -14.76
N ILE A 117 2.12 -11.33 -15.22
CA ILE A 117 1.61 -12.68 -15.55
C ILE A 117 2.22 -13.75 -14.64
N PHE A 118 3.55 -13.81 -14.53
CA PHE A 118 4.23 -14.86 -13.76
C PHE A 118 4.22 -14.56 -12.24
N GLU A 119 4.58 -15.57 -11.43
CA GLU A 119 4.44 -15.56 -9.96
C GLU A 119 3.01 -15.24 -9.50
N GLY A 120 2.04 -15.78 -10.22
CA GLY A 120 0.62 -15.46 -10.09
C GLY A 120 0.22 -14.28 -10.99
N THR A 121 -0.80 -14.47 -11.83
CA THR A 121 -1.31 -13.37 -12.65
C THR A 121 -1.92 -12.30 -11.75
N ASN A 122 -1.83 -11.03 -12.15
CA ASN A 122 -2.35 -9.94 -11.31
C ASN A 122 -3.85 -10.09 -11.04
N ASP A 123 -4.62 -10.64 -11.97
CA ASP A 123 -6.06 -10.91 -11.80
C ASP A 123 -6.33 -11.97 -10.73
N ILE A 124 -5.54 -13.04 -10.71
CA ILE A 124 -5.64 -14.09 -9.68
C ILE A 124 -5.15 -13.57 -8.33
N LEU A 125 -4.08 -12.78 -8.29
CA LEU A 125 -3.59 -12.18 -7.04
C LEU A 125 -4.59 -11.16 -6.47
N ARG A 126 -5.28 -10.39 -7.32
CA ARG A 126 -6.40 -9.53 -6.89
C ARG A 126 -7.52 -10.32 -6.24
N LEU A 127 -7.88 -11.45 -6.85
CA LEU A 127 -8.89 -12.35 -6.29
C LEU A 127 -8.43 -12.92 -4.95
N PHE A 128 -7.18 -13.36 -4.86
CA PHE A 128 -6.58 -13.83 -3.61
C PHE A 128 -6.63 -12.76 -2.51
N ILE A 129 -6.20 -11.52 -2.81
CA ILE A 129 -6.24 -10.40 -1.87
C ILE A 129 -7.66 -10.17 -1.35
N ALA A 130 -8.64 -10.13 -2.27
CA ALA A 130 -10.04 -9.90 -1.91
C ALA A 130 -10.61 -11.04 -1.04
N LEU A 131 -10.39 -12.30 -1.42
CA LEU A 131 -10.93 -13.46 -0.70
C LEU A 131 -10.27 -13.65 0.66
N THR A 132 -8.95 -13.58 0.73
CA THR A 132 -8.21 -13.72 1.98
C THR A 132 -8.53 -12.57 2.94
N GLY A 133 -8.61 -11.33 2.43
CA GLY A 133 -9.05 -10.18 3.24
C GLY A 133 -10.47 -10.36 3.79
N ILE A 134 -11.40 -10.85 2.97
CA ILE A 134 -12.77 -11.13 3.39
C ILE A 134 -12.86 -12.28 4.40
N GLN A 135 -12.02 -13.31 4.29
CA GLN A 135 -12.04 -14.43 5.25
C GLN A 135 -11.71 -13.97 6.67
N LEU A 136 -10.76 -13.04 6.81
CA LEU A 136 -10.42 -12.42 8.09
C LEU A 136 -11.67 -11.75 8.70
N THR A 137 -12.38 -10.90 7.94
CA THR A 137 -13.61 -10.23 8.38
C THR A 137 -14.81 -11.17 8.54
N GLY A 138 -14.93 -12.18 7.69
CA GLY A 138 -16.03 -13.15 7.68
C GLY A 138 -16.08 -14.01 8.93
N SER A 139 -14.94 -14.26 9.58
CA SER A 139 -14.87 -14.91 10.89
C SER A 139 -15.60 -14.09 11.97
N HIS A 140 -15.47 -12.77 11.94
CA HIS A 140 -16.14 -11.83 12.83
C HIS A 140 -17.65 -11.76 12.55
N LEU A 141 -18.04 -11.67 11.27
CA LEU A 141 -19.47 -11.71 10.90
C LEU A 141 -20.15 -13.03 11.25
N ASN A 142 -19.45 -14.16 11.17
CA ASN A 142 -19.98 -15.45 11.63
C ASN A 142 -20.22 -15.46 13.14
N LYS A 143 -19.37 -14.79 13.94
CA LYS A 143 -19.61 -14.59 15.38
C LYS A 143 -20.86 -13.73 15.60
N LEU A 144 -21.01 -12.63 14.87
CA LEU A 144 -22.22 -11.80 14.88
C LEU A 144 -23.49 -12.55 14.48
N GLN A 145 -23.43 -13.38 13.44
CA GLN A 145 -24.57 -14.18 12.99
C GLN A 145 -24.97 -15.25 14.03
N LYS A 146 -23.98 -15.88 14.68
CA LYS A 146 -24.24 -16.81 15.80
C LYS A 146 -24.82 -16.08 17.01
N ALA A 147 -24.34 -14.88 17.31
CA ALA A 147 -24.90 -14.03 18.37
C ALA A 147 -26.37 -13.69 18.08
N PHE A 148 -26.71 -13.34 16.83
CA PHE A 148 -28.08 -13.09 16.38
C PHE A 148 -29.01 -14.31 16.47
N LYS A 149 -28.49 -15.53 16.28
CA LYS A 149 -29.27 -16.77 16.44
C LYS A 149 -29.65 -17.04 17.90
N ASN A 150 -28.91 -16.49 18.86
CA ASN A 150 -29.20 -16.56 20.31
C ASN A 150 -29.41 -15.15 20.88
N PRO A 151 -30.54 -14.49 20.55
CA PRO A 151 -30.74 -13.07 20.82
C PRO A 151 -30.83 -12.73 22.32
N THR A 152 -31.29 -13.66 23.14
CA THR A 152 -31.44 -13.47 24.59
C THR A 152 -30.12 -13.54 25.36
N ALA A 153 -29.13 -14.30 24.87
CA ALA A 153 -27.82 -14.44 25.51
C ALA A 153 -26.81 -13.38 25.06
N ASN A 154 -27.03 -12.72 23.92
CA ASN A 154 -26.09 -11.76 23.32
C ASN A 154 -26.73 -10.39 23.05
N LEU A 155 -27.79 -10.04 23.79
CA LEU A 155 -28.59 -8.84 23.55
C LEU A 155 -27.75 -7.55 23.62
N GLY A 156 -26.80 -7.47 24.55
CA GLY A 156 -25.90 -6.32 24.69
C GLY A 156 -25.05 -6.10 23.43
N PHE A 157 -24.45 -7.16 22.91
CA PHE A 157 -23.64 -7.11 21.69
C PHE A 157 -24.46 -6.77 20.43
N ILE A 158 -25.69 -7.28 20.33
CA ILE A 158 -26.60 -6.97 19.20
C ILE A 158 -27.07 -5.51 19.23
N LEU A 159 -27.44 -5.01 20.41
CA LEU A 159 -27.91 -3.64 20.60
C LEU A 159 -26.78 -2.64 20.31
N GLU A 160 -25.58 -2.94 20.83
CA GLU A 160 -24.40 -2.13 20.62
C GLU A 160 -23.98 -2.09 19.14
N GLU A 161 -23.92 -3.24 18.46
CA GLU A 161 -23.54 -3.29 17.04
C GLU A 161 -24.62 -2.67 16.13
N GLY A 162 -25.90 -2.84 16.48
CA GLY A 162 -27.02 -2.17 15.80
C GLY A 162 -26.96 -0.66 15.93
N PHE A 163 -26.67 -0.15 17.13
CA PHE A 163 -26.47 1.27 17.39
C PHE A 163 -25.20 1.82 16.71
N ARG A 164 -24.13 1.04 16.67
CA ARG A 164 -22.87 1.37 15.99
C ARG A 164 -23.04 1.48 14.48
N ARG A 165 -23.78 0.55 13.88
CA ARG A 165 -24.15 0.60 12.45
C ARG A 165 -25.07 1.78 12.15
N ALA A 166 -26.05 2.05 13.02
CA ALA A 166 -26.88 3.23 12.90
C ALA A 166 -26.03 4.52 12.95
N LYS A 167 -25.10 4.63 13.91
CA LYS A 167 -24.12 5.73 14.01
C LYS A 167 -23.26 5.89 12.75
N ARG A 168 -22.81 4.80 12.14
CA ARG A 168 -22.06 4.82 10.87
C ARG A 168 -22.88 5.37 9.72
N VAL A 169 -24.13 4.89 9.57
CA VAL A 169 -25.03 5.32 8.49
C VAL A 169 -25.44 6.79 8.63
N ILE A 170 -25.60 7.29 9.86
CA ILE A 170 -25.93 8.70 10.13
C ILE A 170 -24.70 9.63 10.19
N GLY A 171 -23.49 9.12 9.95
CA GLY A 171 -22.25 9.90 9.95
C GLY A 171 -21.75 10.36 11.31
N LEU A 172 -22.20 9.73 12.40
CA LEU A 172 -21.77 9.98 13.79
C LEU A 172 -20.68 9.01 14.28
N SER A 173 -20.15 8.13 13.43
CA SER A 173 -18.94 7.36 13.74
C SER A 173 -17.70 8.20 13.51
N SER A 174 -16.78 8.20 14.47
CA SER A 174 -15.44 8.72 14.25
C SER A 174 -14.60 7.62 13.60
N PRO A 175 -13.86 7.91 12.51
CA PRO A 175 -12.92 6.98 11.94
C PRO A 175 -11.88 6.54 12.99
N PRO A 176 -11.31 5.31 12.89
CA PRO A 176 -10.22 4.90 13.76
C PRO A 176 -9.06 5.90 13.66
N SER A 177 -8.61 6.43 14.79
CA SER A 177 -7.57 7.45 14.83
C SER A 177 -6.19 6.82 14.60
N LEU A 178 -5.57 7.12 13.46
CA LEU A 178 -4.18 6.74 13.17
C LEU A 178 -3.18 7.75 13.76
N SER A 179 -3.65 8.72 14.55
CA SER A 179 -2.86 9.83 15.10
C SER A 179 -1.65 9.39 15.91
N ASP A 180 -1.75 8.26 16.62
CA ASP A 180 -0.67 7.75 17.48
C ASP A 180 0.47 7.13 16.68
N HIS A 181 0.21 6.79 15.41
CA HIS A 181 1.14 6.10 14.54
C HIS A 181 1.65 6.99 13.39
N ILE A 182 1.04 8.15 13.17
CA ILE A 182 1.39 9.09 12.10
C ILE A 182 2.02 10.34 12.70
N HIS A 183 3.15 10.77 12.13
CA HIS A 183 3.80 12.00 12.58
C HIS A 183 2.84 13.22 12.43
N PRO A 184 2.78 14.17 13.38
CA PRO A 184 1.81 15.27 13.38
C PRO A 184 1.72 16.08 12.09
N LYS A 185 2.84 16.23 11.36
CA LYS A 185 2.88 16.90 10.04
C LYS A 185 2.01 16.24 8.96
N PHE A 186 1.65 14.98 9.13
CA PHE A 186 0.82 14.21 8.20
C PHE A 186 -0.58 13.91 8.78
N SER A 187 -1.02 14.65 9.80
CA SER A 187 -2.34 14.47 10.42
C SER A 187 -3.48 14.48 9.40
N ASP A 188 -3.44 15.42 8.47
CA ASP A 188 -4.50 15.62 7.48
C ASP A 188 -4.57 14.45 6.52
N SER A 189 -3.41 14.01 6.03
CA SER A 189 -3.29 12.85 5.15
C SER A 189 -3.64 11.55 5.89
N GLY A 190 -3.34 11.47 7.20
CA GLY A 190 -3.75 10.38 8.08
C GLY A 190 -5.27 10.32 8.27
N ALA A 191 -5.94 11.47 8.39
CA ALA A 191 -7.40 11.55 8.48
C ALA A 191 -8.08 11.08 7.17
N VAL A 192 -7.52 11.45 6.02
CA VAL A 192 -7.96 10.94 4.71
C VAL A 192 -7.82 9.42 4.64
N LEU A 193 -6.68 8.88 5.11
CA LEU A 193 -6.47 7.44 5.17
C LEU A 193 -7.49 6.74 6.08
N SER A 194 -7.72 7.25 7.30
CA SER A 194 -8.73 6.70 8.22
C SER A 194 -10.11 6.65 7.58
N THR A 195 -10.49 7.71 6.86
CA THR A 195 -11.76 7.79 6.14
C THR A 195 -11.84 6.75 5.01
N CYS A 196 -10.74 6.55 4.28
CA CYS A 196 -10.66 5.53 3.23
C CYS A 196 -10.80 4.11 3.77
N ILE A 197 -10.20 3.83 4.93
CA ILE A 197 -10.27 2.54 5.62
C ILE A 197 -11.70 2.27 6.10
N GLU A 198 -12.35 3.25 6.71
CA GLU A 198 -13.73 3.11 7.16
C GLU A 198 -14.69 2.86 5.99
N ALA A 199 -14.58 3.67 4.93
CA ALA A 199 -15.38 3.48 3.72
C ALA A 199 -15.12 2.12 3.05
N PHE A 200 -13.88 1.61 3.13
CA PHE A 200 -13.55 0.26 2.66
C PHE A 200 -14.22 -0.83 3.51
N GLY A 201 -14.14 -0.72 4.84
CA GLY A 201 -14.79 -1.65 5.77
C GLY A 201 -16.30 -1.73 5.56
N VAL A 202 -16.97 -0.59 5.39
CA VAL A 202 -18.42 -0.53 5.08
C VAL A 202 -18.75 -1.28 3.78
N CYS A 203 -17.98 -1.02 2.72
CA CYS A 203 -18.19 -1.69 1.44
C CYS A 203 -18.02 -3.22 1.54
N VAL A 204 -17.01 -3.68 2.29
CA VAL A 204 -16.78 -5.11 2.54
C VAL A 204 -17.94 -5.73 3.31
N GLU A 205 -18.44 -5.08 4.37
CA GLU A 205 -19.60 -5.54 5.13
C GLU A 205 -20.86 -5.66 4.26
N GLU A 206 -21.16 -4.64 3.44
CA GLU A 206 -22.31 -4.65 2.54
C GLU A 206 -22.25 -5.80 1.53
N VAL A 207 -21.07 -6.03 0.93
CA VAL A 207 -20.84 -7.13 0.00
C VAL A 207 -21.03 -8.47 0.70
N LEU A 208 -20.50 -8.61 1.93
CA LEU A 208 -20.65 -9.82 2.75
C LEU A 208 -22.09 -10.12 3.13
N ILE A 209 -22.85 -9.11 3.55
CA ILE A 209 -24.27 -9.26 3.90
C ILE A 209 -25.10 -9.63 2.65
N LYS A 210 -24.83 -8.97 1.53
CA LYS A 210 -25.60 -9.16 0.28
C LYS A 210 -25.36 -10.53 -0.37
N HIS A 211 -24.14 -11.05 -0.29
CA HIS A 211 -23.75 -12.22 -1.07
C HIS A 211 -23.38 -13.45 -0.22
N GLY A 212 -23.07 -13.28 1.07
CA GLY A 212 -22.74 -14.36 2.00
C GLY A 212 -21.68 -15.32 1.44
N LYS A 213 -21.95 -16.64 1.54
CA LYS A 213 -21.04 -17.69 1.05
C LYS A 213 -20.88 -17.74 -0.47
N ASN A 214 -21.75 -17.07 -1.23
CA ASN A 214 -21.71 -17.06 -2.71
C ASN A 214 -20.73 -16.03 -3.29
N ILE A 215 -19.97 -15.31 -2.45
CA ILE A 215 -18.97 -14.32 -2.89
C ILE A 215 -17.89 -14.94 -3.79
N VAL A 216 -17.47 -16.16 -3.48
CA VAL A 216 -16.42 -16.85 -4.23
C VAL A 216 -16.81 -17.06 -5.70
N MET A 217 -18.09 -17.33 -5.97
CA MET A 217 -18.63 -17.55 -7.33
C MET A 217 -18.89 -16.25 -8.11
N ARG A 218 -18.86 -15.09 -7.44
CA ARG A 218 -19.16 -13.76 -8.05
C ARG A 218 -17.93 -12.84 -8.11
N SER A 219 -16.75 -13.45 -8.00
CA SER A 219 -15.41 -12.87 -8.00
C SER A 219 -15.19 -11.71 -8.98
N ASN A 220 -15.76 -11.79 -10.20
CA ASN A 220 -15.61 -10.76 -11.24
C ASN A 220 -16.10 -9.35 -10.84
N ARG A 221 -17.00 -9.21 -9.84
CA ARG A 221 -17.45 -7.90 -9.36
C ARG A 221 -16.60 -7.34 -8.22
N LEU A 222 -15.90 -8.19 -7.47
CA LEU A 222 -14.96 -7.73 -6.43
C LEU A 222 -13.69 -7.13 -7.05
N THR A 223 -13.25 -7.64 -8.20
CA THR A 223 -12.10 -7.11 -8.94
C THR A 223 -12.31 -5.70 -9.46
N SER A 224 -13.55 -5.27 -9.74
CA SER A 224 -13.88 -3.88 -10.11
C SER A 224 -13.98 -2.93 -8.92
N ALA A 225 -14.19 -3.46 -7.70
CA ALA A 225 -14.15 -2.70 -6.45
C ALA A 225 -12.72 -2.67 -5.88
N SER A 226 -11.73 -2.52 -6.75
CA SER A 226 -10.29 -2.59 -6.44
C SER A 226 -9.92 -1.85 -5.16
N CYS A 227 -9.76 -2.60 -4.08
CA CYS A 227 -9.20 -2.12 -2.81
C CYS A 227 -7.78 -1.58 -2.99
N LEU A 228 -7.11 -1.96 -4.09
CA LEU A 228 -5.71 -1.65 -4.38
C LEU A 228 -5.41 -0.16 -4.31
N SER A 229 -6.24 0.70 -4.90
CA SER A 229 -6.03 2.16 -4.89
C SER A 229 -6.01 2.77 -3.48
N LYS A 230 -6.61 2.09 -2.49
CA LYS A 230 -6.66 2.56 -1.09
C LYS A 230 -5.52 2.01 -0.22
N TYR A 231 -4.85 0.93 -0.63
CA TYR A 231 -3.67 0.38 0.07
C TYR A 231 -2.36 1.09 -0.32
N GLU A 232 -2.36 1.91 -1.37
CA GLU A 232 -1.17 2.66 -1.83
C GLU A 232 -0.64 3.64 -0.78
N VAL A 233 -1.53 4.19 0.06
CA VAL A 233 -1.19 5.27 1.00
C VAL A 233 -0.46 4.77 2.26
N LEU A 234 -0.70 3.52 2.67
CA LEU A 234 -0.19 2.96 3.93
C LEU A 234 1.34 2.77 3.98
N PRO A 235 1.97 2.14 2.98
CA PRO A 235 3.42 1.99 2.93
C PRO A 235 4.13 3.35 2.83
N VAL A 236 3.51 4.32 2.16
CA VAL A 236 4.03 5.68 1.98
C VAL A 236 4.14 6.39 3.33
N PHE A 237 3.10 6.34 4.18
CA PHE A 237 3.17 6.90 5.53
C PHE A 237 4.18 6.19 6.42
N SER A 238 4.29 4.86 6.33
CA SER A 238 5.32 4.11 7.05
C SER A 238 6.73 4.57 6.66
N ALA A 239 6.98 4.82 5.37
CA ALA A 239 8.28 5.21 4.87
C ALA A 239 8.64 6.66 5.23
N PHE A 240 7.66 7.59 5.20
CA PHE A 240 7.87 8.99 5.64
C PHE A 240 8.12 9.14 7.14
N GLN A 241 7.80 8.12 7.95
CA GLN A 241 8.10 8.12 9.38
C GLN A 241 9.61 7.86 9.65
N LEU A 242 10.34 7.25 8.71
CA LEU A 242 11.73 6.81 8.87
C LEU A 242 12.79 7.93 8.88
N PRO A 243 12.68 9.06 8.13
CA PRO A 243 13.75 10.07 8.10
C PRO A 243 13.79 11.00 9.31
N SER A 244 12.72 11.08 10.11
CA SER A 244 12.63 12.08 11.20
C SER A 244 13.28 11.66 12.52
N LEU A 245 13.74 10.40 12.64
CA LEU A 245 14.42 9.89 13.83
C LEU A 245 15.96 9.91 13.72
N ASP A 246 16.50 10.23 12.54
CA ASP A 246 17.95 10.25 12.31
C ASP A 246 18.61 11.61 12.66
N SER A 247 17.82 12.69 12.73
CA SER A 247 18.33 14.04 13.00
C SER A 247 18.60 14.34 14.49
N LYS A 248 18.30 13.42 15.41
CA LYS A 248 18.57 13.61 16.86
C LYS A 248 19.79 12.86 17.39
N LYS A 249 20.62 12.22 16.53
CA LYS A 249 21.80 11.45 16.97
C LYS A 249 23.14 11.85 16.35
N LYS A 250 23.26 13.08 15.82
CA LYS A 250 24.55 13.64 15.38
C LYS A 250 25.03 14.80 16.28
N GLU A 251 25.27 14.51 17.54
CA GLU A 251 26.24 15.28 18.35
C GLU A 251 26.97 14.34 19.32
N LYS A 252 28.15 13.86 18.89
CA LYS A 252 29.41 13.68 19.65
C LYS A 252 30.25 12.51 19.11
N GLY A 253 31.48 12.83 18.67
CA GLY A 253 32.67 11.99 18.87
C GLY A 253 33.16 11.10 17.72
N SER A 254 34.10 11.65 16.94
CA SER A 254 35.36 11.10 16.35
C SER A 254 35.62 9.59 16.15
N ASP A 255 36.15 9.33 14.95
CA ASP A 255 37.22 8.39 14.51
C ASP A 255 36.95 6.91 14.10
N ASP A 256 37.35 6.65 12.84
CA ASP A 256 37.87 5.45 12.16
C ASP A 256 37.03 4.16 11.88
N HIS A 257 37.07 3.75 10.59
CA HIS A 257 36.56 2.51 9.94
C HIS A 257 37.46 1.26 10.26
N PRO A 258 37.18 0.00 9.80
CA PRO A 258 36.05 -0.58 9.04
C PRO A 258 35.49 -1.95 9.58
N PHE A 259 34.26 -2.29 9.16
CA PHE A 259 33.70 -3.65 8.98
C PHE A 259 34.08 -4.78 9.98
N GLN A 260 33.22 -5.03 10.98
CA GLN A 260 33.11 -6.34 11.64
C GLN A 260 31.68 -6.63 12.13
N SER A 261 31.17 -7.79 11.71
CA SER A 261 29.95 -8.42 12.20
C SER A 261 30.20 -9.07 13.56
N GLN A 262 29.48 -8.69 14.63
CA GLN A 262 29.12 -9.56 15.77
C GLN A 262 27.87 -8.98 16.48
N GLY A 263 27.00 -9.86 16.98
CA GLY A 263 25.60 -9.55 17.31
C GLY A 263 25.25 -9.16 18.75
N GLY A 264 24.00 -8.68 18.88
CA GLY A 264 23.18 -8.58 20.09
C GLY A 264 23.29 -7.28 20.89
N PRO A 265 22.28 -6.89 21.70
CA PRO A 265 20.84 -6.89 21.46
C PRO A 265 20.27 -5.49 21.76
N ASP A 266 20.21 -4.60 20.77
CA ASP A 266 19.37 -3.39 20.84
C ASP A 266 18.97 -3.03 19.41
N CYS A 267 18.12 -3.90 18.84
CA CYS A 267 17.52 -3.66 17.54
C CYS A 267 16.63 -2.43 17.66
N VAL A 268 17.13 -1.32 17.14
CA VAL A 268 16.41 -0.04 17.03
C VAL A 268 14.98 -0.32 16.59
N ARG A 269 14.04 0.03 17.46
CA ARG A 269 12.64 -0.33 17.40
C ARG A 269 11.94 0.51 16.32
N TYR A 270 12.23 0.25 15.05
CA TYR A 270 11.52 0.89 13.94
C TYR A 270 10.10 0.30 13.87
N ARG A 271 9.07 0.99 14.34
CA ARG A 271 7.68 0.62 14.03
C ARG A 271 7.43 0.96 12.56
N PHE A 272 7.63 0.00 11.66
CA PHE A 272 7.03 0.08 10.34
C PHE A 272 5.51 -0.08 10.50
N PHE A 273 4.75 0.72 9.76
CA PHE A 273 3.30 0.63 9.68
C PHE A 273 2.95 -0.69 8.99
N ASN A 274 2.85 -1.75 9.77
CA ASN A 274 2.43 -3.05 9.28
C ASN A 274 0.92 -2.96 8.97
N THR A 275 0.45 -3.60 7.91
CA THR A 275 -0.99 -3.90 7.73
C THR A 275 -1.55 -4.68 8.90
N ARG A 276 -0.71 -5.36 9.69
CA ARG A 276 -1.06 -5.86 11.01
C ARG A 276 -1.44 -4.75 12.00
N ILE A 277 -0.94 -3.51 11.92
CA ILE A 277 -1.49 -2.38 12.70
C ILE A 277 -2.85 -1.95 12.15
N LEU A 278 -3.11 -2.11 10.85
CA LEU A 278 -4.44 -1.86 10.26
C LEU A 278 -5.46 -2.94 10.65
N MET A 279 -5.02 -4.20 10.60
CA MET A 279 -5.78 -5.40 10.94
C MET A 279 -5.92 -5.54 12.46
N ASP A 280 -4.88 -5.24 13.23
CA ASP A 280 -4.92 -5.11 14.69
C ASP A 280 -5.67 -3.85 15.10
N HIS A 281 -5.80 -2.79 14.30
CA HIS A 281 -6.75 -1.70 14.59
C HIS A 281 -8.18 -2.12 14.26
N LEU A 282 -8.41 -2.92 13.22
CA LEU A 282 -9.71 -3.55 12.95
C LEU A 282 -10.07 -4.57 14.05
N ASP A 283 -9.09 -5.32 14.58
CA ASP A 283 -9.25 -6.32 15.63
C ASP A 283 -9.21 -5.70 17.05
N SER A 284 -8.45 -4.63 17.30
CA SER A 284 -8.46 -3.88 18.57
C SER A 284 -9.72 -3.05 18.68
N PHE A 285 -10.25 -2.50 17.58
CA PHE A 285 -11.57 -1.86 17.56
C PHE A 285 -12.67 -2.86 17.93
N THR A 286 -12.51 -4.14 17.60
CA THR A 286 -13.45 -5.19 18.02
C THR A 286 -13.17 -5.77 19.41
N SER A 287 -11.95 -5.63 19.94
CA SER A 287 -11.55 -6.18 21.24
C SER A 287 -11.56 -5.16 22.39
N SER A 288 -11.32 -3.87 22.14
CA SER A 288 -11.26 -2.78 23.14
C SER A 288 -12.64 -2.21 23.53
N GLN A 289 -13.71 -2.89 23.15
CA GLN A 289 -15.09 -2.56 23.53
C GLN A 289 -15.77 -3.75 24.24
N LEU A 290 -15.00 -4.80 24.60
CA LEU A 290 -15.45 -5.96 25.37
C LEU A 290 -14.78 -6.03 26.77
N GLY A 291 -14.27 -4.91 27.26
CA GLY A 291 -13.96 -4.68 28.67
C GLY A 291 -15.08 -3.88 29.32
#